data_AF-A0A3B4DXV1-F1
#
_entry.id   AF-A0A3B4DXV1-F1
#
_cell.length_a   1.000
_cell.length_b   1.000
_cell.length_c   1.000
_cell.angle_alpha   90.00
_cell.angle_beta   90.00
_cell.angle_gamma   90.00
#
_symmetry.space_group_name_H-M   'P 1'
#
loop_
_entity.id
_entity.type
_entity.pdbx_description
1 polymer ?
#
loop_
_entity_poly.entity_id
_entity_poly.type
_entity_poly.pdbx_seq_one_letter_code
_entity_poly.pdbx_strand_id
1 'polypeptide(L)'
;MAKGLVLLSVVVASVFVSQGSTSENQRLFNNAVIRVQHLHQLAAKMISDFEESLLPEERRQLSKIFPLSFCNSDSIEAPTGKDETQKSSVLKLLHISYRLIESWEYPSRILGNPNQITEKLADLKVGISVLIKGCLDGQPNMDDNESLPLPFEDFYQTLGDSSLRKSFRLLACFKKDMHKVETYLRVANCRRSLDSNCTL
;
A
#
# COMPACT_ATOMS: atom_id res chain seq x y z
N MET A 1 -10.99 -51.24 12.73
CA MET A 1 -10.35 -50.74 11.49
C MET A 1 -11.03 -49.50 10.89
N ALA A 2 -12.38 -49.41 10.86
CA ALA A 2 -13.08 -48.25 10.29
C ALA A 2 -12.77 -46.88 10.95
N LYS A 3 -12.64 -46.80 12.28
CA LYS A 3 -12.34 -45.54 13.00
C LYS A 3 -10.95 -44.96 12.66
N GLY A 4 -9.96 -45.81 12.43
CA GLY A 4 -8.61 -45.38 12.04
C GLY A 4 -8.56 -44.82 10.61
N LEU A 5 -9.37 -45.37 9.71
CA LEU A 5 -9.48 -44.89 8.33
C LEU A 5 -10.17 -43.52 8.25
N VAL A 6 -11.20 -43.29 9.06
CA VAL A 6 -11.92 -42.00 9.15
C VAL A 6 -11.00 -40.91 9.71
N LEU A 7 -10.27 -41.20 10.79
CA LEU A 7 -9.29 -40.25 11.35
C LEU A 7 -8.19 -39.90 10.36
N LEU A 8 -7.65 -40.89 9.63
CA LEU A 8 -6.66 -40.65 8.58
C LEU A 8 -7.23 -39.76 7.47
N SER A 9 -8.46 -40.03 7.03
CA SER A 9 -9.12 -39.24 5.97
C SER A 9 -9.39 -37.79 6.37
N VAL A 10 -9.76 -37.54 7.63
CA VAL A 10 -9.98 -36.18 8.17
C VAL A 10 -8.66 -35.42 8.28
N VAL A 11 -7.60 -36.07 8.76
CA VAL A 11 -6.26 -35.47 8.84
C VAL A 11 -5.75 -35.11 7.44
N VAL A 12 -5.86 -36.04 6.49
CA VAL A 12 -5.46 -35.81 5.09
C VAL A 12 -6.25 -34.65 4.47
N ALA A 13 -7.58 -34.61 4.66
CA ALA A 13 -8.41 -33.50 4.18
C ALA A 13 -8.01 -32.16 4.82
N SER A 14 -7.74 -32.13 6.11
CA SER A 14 -7.32 -30.91 6.81
C SER A 14 -5.95 -30.40 6.34
N VAL A 15 -5.02 -31.30 6.01
CA VAL A 15 -3.71 -30.94 5.44
C VAL A 15 -3.85 -30.40 4.03
N PHE A 16 -4.68 -31.00 3.18
CA PHE A 16 -4.92 -30.50 1.83
C PHE A 16 -5.60 -29.12 1.82
N VAL A 17 -6.57 -28.90 2.72
CA VAL A 17 -7.25 -27.60 2.86
C VAL A 17 -6.28 -26.52 3.35
N SER A 18 -5.40 -26.84 4.32
CA SER A 18 -4.42 -25.87 4.82
C SER A 18 -3.34 -25.53 3.79
N GLN A 19 -2.89 -26.50 3.00
CA GLN A 19 -1.94 -26.28 1.90
C GLN A 19 -2.55 -25.43 0.77
N GLY A 20 -3.82 -25.69 0.40
CA GLY A 20 -4.55 -24.90 -0.61
C GLY A 20 -4.74 -23.44 -0.18
N SER A 21 -5.18 -23.21 1.06
CA SER A 21 -5.36 -21.86 1.63
C SER A 21 -4.04 -21.08 1.72
N THR A 22 -2.94 -21.75 2.08
CA THR A 22 -1.61 -21.12 2.15
C THR A 22 -1.13 -20.70 0.76
N SER A 23 -1.33 -21.53 -0.26
CA SER A 23 -0.97 -21.23 -1.66
C SER A 23 -1.78 -20.07 -2.24
N GLU A 24 -3.08 -20.00 -1.94
CA GLU A 24 -3.95 -18.92 -2.40
C GLU A 24 -3.60 -17.57 -1.77
N ASN A 25 -3.35 -17.54 -0.46
CA ASN A 25 -2.92 -16.33 0.23
C ASN A 25 -1.60 -15.78 -0.32
N GLN A 26 -0.63 -16.65 -0.57
CA GLN A 26 0.65 -16.27 -1.18
C GLN A 26 0.46 -15.63 -2.56
N ARG A 27 -0.44 -16.18 -3.39
CA ARG A 27 -0.79 -15.61 -4.70
C ARG A 27 -1.40 -14.21 -4.57
N LEU A 28 -2.31 -14.02 -3.61
CA LEU A 28 -2.94 -12.71 -3.36
C LEU A 28 -1.91 -11.66 -2.93
N PHE A 29 -0.97 -12.01 -2.05
CA PHE A 29 0.11 -11.11 -1.66
C PHE A 29 1.01 -10.74 -2.85
N ASN A 30 1.44 -11.73 -3.64
CA ASN A 30 2.26 -11.48 -4.83
C ASN A 30 1.54 -10.53 -5.81
N ASN A 31 0.24 -10.74 -6.05
CA ASN A 31 -0.56 -9.85 -6.89
C ASN A 31 -0.62 -8.43 -6.34
N ALA A 32 -0.83 -8.26 -5.02
CA ALA A 32 -0.86 -6.95 -4.39
C ALA A 32 0.49 -6.23 -4.50
N VAL A 33 1.61 -6.94 -4.29
CA VAL A 33 2.98 -6.40 -4.45
C VAL A 33 3.23 -5.94 -5.89
N ILE A 34 2.87 -6.75 -6.89
CA ILE A 34 3.04 -6.39 -8.31
C ILE A 34 2.21 -5.13 -8.64
N ARG A 35 0.97 -5.07 -8.17
CA ARG A 35 0.06 -3.94 -8.44
C ARG A 35 0.58 -2.63 -7.85
N VAL A 36 1.03 -2.64 -6.59
CA VAL A 36 1.60 -1.43 -5.99
C VAL A 36 2.95 -1.05 -6.61
N GLN A 37 3.78 -2.03 -6.98
CA GLN A 37 5.05 -1.77 -7.67
C GLN A 37 4.81 -1.04 -9.00
N HIS A 38 3.79 -1.45 -9.77
CA HIS A 38 3.41 -0.72 -10.99
C HIS A 38 2.97 0.73 -10.69
N LEU A 39 2.19 0.95 -9.62
CA LEU A 39 1.79 2.30 -9.20
C LEU A 39 2.99 3.16 -8.79
N HIS A 40 3.93 2.59 -8.04
CA HIS A 40 5.16 3.28 -7.63
C HIS A 40 6.05 3.63 -8.83
N GLN A 41 6.25 2.70 -9.78
CA GLN A 41 6.98 2.96 -11.01
C GLN A 41 6.31 4.03 -11.87
N LEU A 42 4.98 3.99 -11.98
CA LEU A 42 4.21 5.02 -12.67
C LEU A 42 4.40 6.39 -12.01
N ALA A 43 4.35 6.46 -10.68
CA ALA A 43 4.60 7.69 -9.92
C ALA A 43 6.02 8.23 -10.13
N ALA A 44 7.03 7.35 -10.14
CA ALA A 44 8.41 7.70 -10.43
C ALA A 44 8.59 8.25 -11.85
N LYS A 45 7.88 7.68 -12.83
CA LYS A 45 7.85 8.20 -14.21
C LYS A 45 7.18 9.57 -14.27
N MET A 46 6.01 9.74 -13.65
CA MET A 46 5.28 11.01 -13.68
C MET A 46 6.08 12.17 -13.07
N ILE A 47 6.80 11.94 -11.97
CA ILE A 47 7.65 13.00 -11.40
C ILE A 47 8.85 13.31 -12.30
N SER A 48 9.47 12.29 -12.93
CA SER A 48 10.58 12.49 -13.87
C SER A 48 10.13 13.30 -15.09
N ASP A 49 9.03 12.88 -15.73
CA ASP A 49 8.44 13.57 -16.88
C ASP A 49 8.08 15.02 -16.53
N PHE A 50 7.54 15.25 -15.32
CA PHE A 50 7.25 16.59 -14.82
C PHE A 50 8.53 17.41 -14.67
N GLU A 51 9.55 16.91 -13.97
CA GLU A 51 10.83 17.62 -13.78
C GLU A 51 11.54 17.93 -15.09
N GLU A 52 11.47 17.04 -16.08
CA GLU A 52 12.03 17.22 -17.43
C GLU A 52 11.34 18.36 -18.19
N SER A 53 10.04 18.55 -17.99
CA SER A 53 9.26 19.62 -18.63
C SER A 53 9.54 21.04 -18.08
N LEU A 54 10.17 21.14 -16.91
CA LEU A 54 10.42 22.42 -16.23
C LEU A 54 11.63 23.17 -16.78
N LEU A 55 11.58 24.50 -16.66
CA LEU A 55 12.76 25.34 -16.88
C LEU A 55 13.83 25.05 -15.79
N PRO A 56 15.13 25.23 -16.10
CA PRO A 56 16.21 24.96 -15.15
C PRO A 56 16.06 25.69 -13.80
N GLU A 57 15.56 26.93 -13.82
CA GLU A 57 15.34 27.73 -12.61
C GLU A 57 14.18 27.18 -11.76
N GLU A 58 13.07 26.77 -12.38
CA GLU A 58 11.94 26.14 -11.70
C GLU A 58 12.35 24.82 -11.05
N ARG A 59 13.13 24.00 -11.78
CA ARG A 59 13.69 22.75 -11.26
C ARG A 59 14.57 22.99 -10.03
N ARG A 60 15.41 24.04 -10.04
CA ARG A 60 16.25 24.44 -8.90
C ARG A 60 15.43 24.93 -7.70
N GLN A 61 14.27 25.53 -7.94
CA GLN A 61 13.38 25.98 -6.87
C GLN A 61 12.62 24.81 -6.24
N LEU A 62 12.10 23.87 -7.05
CA LEU A 62 11.34 22.72 -6.55
C LEU A 62 12.21 21.71 -5.81
N SER A 63 13.47 21.49 -6.23
CA SER A 63 14.39 20.58 -5.54
C SER A 63 14.67 20.99 -4.09
N LYS A 64 14.55 22.28 -3.76
CA LYS A 64 14.65 22.81 -2.40
C LYS A 64 13.39 22.61 -1.56
N ILE A 65 12.24 22.38 -2.20
CA ILE A 65 10.92 22.27 -1.56
C ILE A 65 10.60 20.82 -1.19
N PHE A 66 11.08 19.85 -1.97
CA PHE A 66 10.81 18.42 -1.74
C PHE A 66 11.14 17.91 -0.32
N PRO A 67 12.27 18.27 0.32
CA PRO A 67 12.56 17.81 1.68
C PRO A 67 11.59 18.35 2.75
N LEU A 68 10.82 19.39 2.42
CA LEU A 68 9.93 20.13 3.33
C LEU A 68 8.44 19.83 3.07
N SER A 69 8.11 19.04 2.05
CA SER A 69 6.73 18.83 1.65
C SER A 69 6.02 17.83 2.58
N PHE A 70 5.16 18.35 3.44
CA PHE A 70 4.21 17.54 4.21
C PHE A 70 3.16 16.92 3.26
N CYS A 71 2.99 15.61 3.30
CA CYS A 71 1.94 14.93 2.55
C CYS A 71 0.73 14.74 3.45
N ASN A 72 -0.47 14.72 2.86
CA ASN A 72 -1.66 14.57 3.68
C ASN A 72 -1.68 13.23 4.45
N SER A 73 -1.07 12.21 3.84
CA SER A 73 -0.82 10.90 4.42
C SER A 73 0.12 10.91 5.64
N ASP A 74 0.84 12.00 5.91
CA ASP A 74 1.71 12.09 7.09
C ASP A 74 0.91 12.18 8.40
N SER A 75 -0.40 12.42 8.34
CA SER A 75 -1.33 12.26 9.46
C SER A 75 -1.60 10.80 9.84
N ILE A 76 -1.28 9.85 8.94
CA ILE A 76 -1.46 8.41 9.20
C ILE A 76 -0.23 7.91 9.96
N GLU A 77 -0.43 7.52 11.22
CA GLU A 77 0.62 6.90 12.03
C GLU A 77 1.13 5.61 11.38
N ALA A 78 2.35 5.67 10.85
CA ALA A 78 2.92 4.62 10.03
C ALA A 78 4.39 4.41 10.38
N PRO A 79 4.90 3.16 10.44
CA PRO A 79 6.32 2.88 10.65
C PRO A 79 7.19 3.67 9.68
N THR A 80 8.11 4.48 10.19
CA THR A 80 8.94 5.37 9.35
C THR A 80 10.31 4.78 9.05
N GLY A 81 10.79 3.88 9.91
CA GLY A 81 12.08 3.21 9.79
C GLY A 81 11.98 1.74 9.40
N LYS A 82 13.13 1.18 8.95
CA LYS A 82 13.29 -0.25 8.64
C LYS A 82 12.93 -1.12 9.85
N ASP A 83 13.45 -0.79 11.02
CA ASP A 83 13.26 -1.56 12.26
C ASP A 83 11.80 -1.59 12.72
N GLU A 84 11.12 -0.45 12.70
CA GLU A 84 9.70 -0.36 13.07
C GLU A 84 8.81 -1.16 12.11
N THR A 85 9.13 -1.09 10.82
CA THR A 85 8.41 -1.85 9.78
C THR A 85 8.62 -3.35 9.99
N GLN A 86 9.86 -3.77 10.26
CA GLN A 86 10.23 -5.16 10.55
C GLN A 86 9.68 -5.69 11.88
N LYS A 87 9.27 -4.84 12.81
CA LYS A 87 8.61 -5.25 14.06
C LYS A 87 7.08 -5.24 14.00
N SER A 88 6.49 -4.50 13.06
CA SER A 88 5.03 -4.35 12.93
C SER A 88 4.34 -5.65 12.50
N SER A 89 3.13 -5.98 12.99
CA SER A 89 2.40 -7.18 12.56
C SER A 89 1.96 -7.10 11.09
N VAL A 90 1.72 -8.25 10.44
CA VAL A 90 1.20 -8.30 9.05
C VAL A 90 -0.11 -7.53 8.93
N LEU A 91 -1.02 -7.74 9.88
CA LEU A 91 -2.32 -7.06 9.90
C LEU A 91 -2.18 -5.53 10.02
N LYS A 92 -1.29 -5.05 10.90
CA LYS A 92 -0.99 -3.61 11.03
C LYS A 92 -0.46 -3.02 9.72
N LEU A 93 0.49 -3.70 9.08
CA LEU A 93 1.03 -3.25 7.78
C LEU A 93 -0.07 -3.19 6.71
N LEU A 94 -0.95 -4.19 6.64
CA LEU A 94 -2.07 -4.21 5.69
C LEU A 94 -3.09 -3.08 5.95
N HIS A 95 -3.46 -2.81 7.21
CA HIS A 95 -4.36 -1.71 7.54
C HIS A 95 -3.78 -0.35 7.18
N ILE A 96 -2.50 -0.11 7.48
CA ILE A 96 -1.83 1.14 7.13
C ILE A 96 -1.76 1.28 5.60
N SER A 97 -1.38 0.20 4.89
CA SER A 97 -1.41 0.16 3.43
C SER A 97 -2.79 0.49 2.86
N TYR A 98 -3.86 -0.09 3.41
CA TYR A 98 -5.23 0.21 3.01
C TYR A 98 -5.56 1.70 3.19
N ARG A 99 -5.24 2.28 4.35
CA ARG A 99 -5.50 3.70 4.66
C ARG A 99 -4.70 4.65 3.76
N LEU A 100 -3.46 4.28 3.42
CA LEU A 100 -2.67 5.02 2.44
C LEU A 100 -3.28 4.94 1.04
N ILE A 101 -3.75 3.79 0.58
CA ILE A 101 -4.40 3.70 -0.74
C ILE A 101 -5.72 4.48 -0.77
N GLU A 102 -6.51 4.38 0.29
CA GLU A 102 -7.78 5.09 0.43
C GLU A 102 -7.61 6.62 0.43
N SER A 103 -6.55 7.13 1.05
CA SER A 103 -6.28 8.57 1.07
C SER A 103 -5.99 9.17 -0.31
N TRP A 104 -5.64 8.34 -1.30
CA TRP A 104 -5.40 8.75 -2.69
C TRP A 104 -6.64 8.68 -3.58
N GLU A 105 -7.79 8.25 -3.07
CA GLU A 105 -9.03 8.12 -3.87
C GLU A 105 -9.44 9.44 -4.53
N TYR A 106 -9.46 10.53 -3.76
CA TYR A 106 -9.77 11.86 -4.28
C TYR A 106 -8.57 12.53 -4.97
N PRO A 107 -7.37 12.62 -4.35
CA PRO A 107 -6.22 13.30 -4.96
C PRO A 107 -5.71 12.62 -6.25
N SER A 108 -6.03 11.35 -6.50
CA SER A 108 -5.64 10.70 -7.76
C SER A 108 -6.36 11.26 -8.98
N ARG A 109 -7.53 11.91 -8.81
CA ARG A 109 -8.32 12.49 -9.90
C ARG A 109 -7.68 13.72 -10.55
N ILE A 110 -6.75 14.35 -9.84
CA ILE A 110 -5.99 15.51 -10.30
C ILE A 110 -4.60 15.12 -10.81
N LEU A 111 -4.26 13.82 -10.80
CA LEU A 111 -3.03 13.30 -11.42
C LEU A 111 -3.21 13.17 -12.94
N GLY A 112 -2.12 13.32 -13.70
CA GLY A 112 -2.16 13.49 -15.16
C GLY A 112 -2.96 12.46 -15.96
N ASN A 113 -3.03 11.19 -15.52
CA ASN A 113 -3.91 10.18 -16.11
C ASN A 113 -4.87 9.59 -15.04
N PRO A 114 -5.93 10.33 -14.69
CA PRO A 114 -6.71 10.07 -13.47
C PRO A 114 -7.46 8.74 -13.56
N ASN A 115 -8.07 8.44 -14.70
CA ASN A 115 -8.86 7.21 -14.87
C ASN A 115 -8.00 5.95 -14.64
N GLN A 116 -6.79 5.92 -15.21
CA GLN A 116 -5.90 4.78 -15.07
C GLN A 116 -5.37 4.61 -13.63
N ILE A 117 -5.07 5.71 -12.94
CA ILE A 117 -4.52 5.66 -11.58
C ILE A 117 -5.62 5.31 -10.58
N THR A 118 -6.79 5.97 -10.67
CA THR A 118 -7.93 5.71 -9.79
C THR A 118 -8.40 4.26 -9.89
N GLU A 119 -8.48 3.68 -11.10
CA GLU A 119 -8.84 2.27 -11.29
C GLU A 119 -7.82 1.32 -10.63
N LYS A 120 -6.52 1.55 -10.83
CA LYS A 120 -5.45 0.74 -10.23
C LYS A 120 -5.44 0.84 -8.70
N LEU A 121 -5.71 2.02 -8.15
CA LEU A 121 -5.83 2.22 -6.71
C LEU A 121 -7.04 1.47 -6.15
N ALA A 122 -8.20 1.54 -6.82
CA ALA A 122 -9.41 0.82 -6.41
C ALA A 122 -9.19 -0.70 -6.42
N ASP A 123 -8.60 -1.23 -7.49
CA ASP A 123 -8.27 -2.65 -7.64
C ASP A 123 -7.25 -3.12 -6.57
N LEU A 124 -6.25 -2.29 -6.24
CA LEU A 124 -5.32 -2.57 -5.13
C LEU A 124 -6.02 -2.51 -3.75
N LYS A 125 -6.89 -1.52 -3.52
CA LYS A 125 -7.67 -1.36 -2.27
C LYS A 125 -8.50 -2.60 -1.99
N VAL A 126 -9.19 -3.13 -3.01
CA VAL A 126 -9.95 -4.38 -2.92
C VAL A 126 -9.03 -5.56 -2.59
N GLY A 127 -7.90 -5.69 -3.28
CA GLY A 127 -6.92 -6.75 -3.02
C GLY A 127 -6.39 -6.74 -1.57
N ILE A 128 -6.08 -5.55 -1.04
CA ILE A 128 -5.63 -5.40 0.36
C ILE A 128 -6.77 -5.76 1.34
N SER A 129 -8.01 -5.37 1.05
CA SER A 129 -9.17 -5.72 1.89
C SER A 129 -9.36 -7.24 1.99
N VAL A 130 -9.19 -7.97 0.90
CA VAL A 130 -9.23 -9.45 0.90
C VAL A 130 -8.10 -10.02 1.76
N LEU A 131 -6.88 -9.49 1.65
CA LEU A 131 -5.75 -9.91 2.48
C LEU A 131 -5.97 -9.65 3.97
N ILE A 132 -6.58 -8.51 4.34
CA ILE A 132 -6.95 -8.21 5.72
C ILE A 132 -7.92 -9.25 6.25
N LYS A 133 -9.00 -9.54 5.50
CA LYS A 133 -9.99 -10.56 5.89
C LYS A 133 -9.36 -11.94 6.06
N GLY A 134 -8.52 -12.37 5.11
CA GLY A 134 -7.78 -13.64 5.22
C GLY A 134 -6.77 -13.70 6.37
N CYS A 135 -6.37 -12.56 6.95
CA CYS A 135 -5.56 -12.52 8.16
C CYS A 135 -6.36 -12.60 9.46
N LEU A 136 -7.67 -12.31 9.42
CA LEU A 136 -8.56 -12.25 10.59
C LEU A 136 -9.26 -13.58 10.90
N ASP A 137 -9.24 -14.56 9.99
CA ASP A 137 -9.79 -15.90 10.23
C ASP A 137 -9.12 -16.54 11.48
N GLY A 138 -9.81 -16.45 12.63
CA GLY A 138 -9.38 -17.00 13.93
C GLY A 138 -8.96 -15.99 15.01
N GLN A 139 -8.98 -14.68 14.77
CA GLN A 139 -8.77 -13.66 15.82
C GLN A 139 -10.03 -12.82 16.06
N PRO A 140 -10.40 -12.52 17.31
CA PRO A 140 -11.42 -11.51 17.59
C PRO A 140 -10.90 -10.17 17.07
N ASN A 141 -11.76 -9.43 16.36
CA ASN A 141 -11.48 -8.11 15.79
C ASN A 141 -10.65 -7.27 16.77
N MET A 142 -9.39 -7.02 16.44
CA MET A 142 -8.63 -5.94 17.05
C MET A 142 -9.24 -4.66 16.50
N ASP A 143 -10.13 -4.08 17.30
CA ASP A 143 -10.76 -2.78 17.18
C ASP A 143 -10.97 -2.27 15.75
N ASP A 144 -12.24 -2.21 15.40
CA ASP A 144 -12.81 -1.13 14.61
C ASP A 144 -12.42 0.21 15.24
N ASN A 145 -11.14 0.61 15.17
CA ASN A 145 -10.76 2.01 15.26
C ASN A 145 -11.05 2.62 13.88
N GLU A 146 -12.34 2.52 13.54
CA GLU A 146 -13.19 3.56 13.04
C GLU A 146 -12.39 4.69 12.44
N SER A 147 -12.19 4.58 11.12
CA SER A 147 -12.37 5.72 10.21
C SER A 147 -12.04 7.07 10.84
N LEU A 148 -10.80 7.24 11.34
CA LEU A 148 -10.27 8.57 11.64
C LEU A 148 -10.62 9.45 10.43
N PRO A 149 -11.38 10.54 10.62
CA PRO A 149 -11.84 11.37 9.51
C PRO A 149 -10.64 11.68 8.66
N LEU A 150 -10.70 11.19 7.44
CA LEU A 150 -9.63 11.38 6.50
C LEU A 150 -9.73 12.89 6.11
N PRO A 151 -8.79 13.81 6.47
CA PRO A 151 -8.93 15.24 6.13
C PRO A 151 -8.55 15.52 4.65
N PHE A 152 -8.99 14.69 3.69
CA PHE A 152 -8.38 14.60 2.36
C PHE A 152 -8.97 15.46 1.27
N GLU A 153 -10.14 16.09 1.49
CA GLU A 153 -10.77 16.89 0.44
C GLU A 153 -10.12 18.27 0.28
N ASP A 154 -9.82 18.96 1.38
CA ASP A 154 -9.35 20.36 1.35
C ASP A 154 -7.82 20.52 1.30
N PHE A 155 -7.04 19.51 1.68
CA PHE A 155 -5.59 19.68 1.87
C PHE A 155 -4.87 20.22 0.62
N TYR A 156 -5.23 19.71 -0.57
CA TYR A 156 -4.61 20.13 -1.84
C TYR A 156 -5.28 21.36 -2.48
N GLN A 157 -6.51 21.69 -2.08
CA GLN A 157 -7.27 22.84 -2.58
C GLN A 157 -6.85 24.14 -1.86
N THR A 158 -6.56 24.07 -0.55
CA THR A 158 -6.35 25.24 0.32
C THR A 158 -4.90 25.74 0.36
N LEU A 159 -3.92 25.04 -0.22
CA LEU A 159 -2.55 25.56 -0.32
C LEU A 159 -2.57 26.84 -1.17
N GLY A 160 -2.18 27.99 -0.64
CA GLY A 160 -2.03 29.24 -1.42
C GLY A 160 -0.83 29.25 -2.39
N ASP A 161 -0.29 28.07 -2.73
CA ASP A 161 0.94 27.90 -3.50
C ASP A 161 0.74 28.02 -5.03
N SER A 162 1.81 28.33 -5.75
CA SER A 162 1.80 28.32 -7.22
C SER A 162 1.41 26.93 -7.76
N SER A 163 0.69 26.91 -8.90
CA SER A 163 0.21 25.67 -9.53
C SER A 163 1.31 24.62 -9.73
N LEU A 164 2.53 25.06 -10.05
CA LEU A 164 3.71 24.20 -10.20
C LEU A 164 4.12 23.51 -8.90
N ARG A 165 4.19 24.26 -7.79
CA ARG A 165 4.55 23.71 -6.46
C ARG A 165 3.52 22.71 -5.97
N LYS A 166 2.24 23.01 -6.18
CA LYS A 166 1.12 22.10 -5.87
C LYS A 166 1.24 20.79 -6.65
N SER A 167 1.41 20.89 -7.96
CA SER A 167 1.52 19.73 -8.86
C SER A 167 2.72 18.86 -8.48
N PHE A 168 3.89 19.48 -8.27
CA PHE A 168 5.09 18.78 -7.84
C PHE A 168 4.92 18.10 -6.48
N ARG A 169 4.36 18.80 -5.48
CA ARG A 169 4.07 18.25 -4.15
C ARG A 169 3.15 17.04 -4.22
N LEU A 170 2.09 17.12 -5.03
CA LEU A 170 1.16 16.03 -5.22
C LEU A 170 1.85 14.79 -5.81
N LEU A 171 2.63 14.96 -6.87
CA LEU A 171 3.40 13.87 -7.51
C LEU A 171 4.43 13.26 -6.56
N ALA A 172 5.14 14.11 -5.82
CA ALA A 172 6.09 13.73 -4.78
C ALA A 172 5.45 12.87 -3.70
N CYS A 173 4.32 13.32 -3.17
CA CYS A 173 3.57 12.62 -2.14
C CYS A 173 3.04 11.28 -2.66
N PHE A 174 2.52 11.24 -3.89
CA PHE A 174 2.02 10.01 -4.48
C PHE A 174 3.13 8.97 -4.60
N LYS A 175 4.30 9.36 -5.13
CA LYS A 175 5.47 8.49 -5.22
C LYS A 175 5.92 8.00 -3.84
N LYS A 176 6.02 8.91 -2.85
CA LYS A 176 6.42 8.58 -1.47
C LYS A 176 5.49 7.51 -0.87
N ASP A 177 4.19 7.70 -1.00
CA ASP A 177 3.21 6.80 -0.40
C ASP A 177 3.14 5.47 -1.12
N MET A 178 3.23 5.43 -2.46
CA MET A 178 3.27 4.16 -3.19
C MET A 178 4.52 3.34 -2.84
N HIS A 179 5.68 3.98 -2.67
CA HIS A 179 6.89 3.31 -2.17
C HIS A 179 6.71 2.74 -0.76
N LYS A 180 6.06 3.50 0.14
CA LYS A 180 5.76 3.05 1.50
C LYS A 180 4.82 1.84 1.50
N VAL A 181 3.73 1.89 0.72
CA VAL A 181 2.80 0.75 0.57
C VAL A 181 3.51 -0.45 -0.04
N GLU A 182 4.35 -0.27 -1.07
CA GLU A 182 5.15 -1.35 -1.65
C GLU A 182 6.05 -2.02 -0.61
N THR A 183 6.74 -1.22 0.20
CA THR A 183 7.60 -1.72 1.28
C THR A 183 6.80 -2.55 2.27
N TYR A 184 5.65 -2.05 2.72
CA TYR A 184 4.79 -2.75 3.68
C TYR A 184 4.24 -4.06 3.12
N LEU A 185 3.78 -4.06 1.86
CA LEU A 185 3.26 -5.27 1.23
C LEU A 185 4.36 -6.31 0.96
N ARG A 186 5.59 -5.88 0.60
CA ARG A 186 6.75 -6.78 0.50
C ARG A 186 7.08 -7.41 1.84
N VAL A 187 7.14 -6.64 2.92
CA VAL A 187 7.37 -7.17 4.28
C VAL A 187 6.24 -8.12 4.71
N ALA A 188 4.99 -7.76 4.44
CA ALA A 188 3.84 -8.59 4.78
C ALA A 188 3.86 -9.93 4.02
N ASN A 189 4.14 -9.89 2.72
CA ASN A 189 4.31 -11.06 1.86
C ASN A 189 5.45 -11.97 2.36
N CYS A 190 6.59 -11.36 2.65
CA CYS A 190 7.79 -12.01 3.18
C CYS A 190 7.51 -12.89 4.41
N ARG A 191 6.73 -12.36 5.36
CA ARG A 191 6.40 -13.06 6.61
C ARG A 191 5.36 -14.16 6.45
N ARG A 192 4.61 -14.16 5.35
CA ARG A 192 3.59 -15.17 5.04
C ARG A 192 4.14 -16.25 4.10
N SER A 193 5.22 -15.97 3.39
CA SER A 193 5.93 -16.96 2.58
C SER A 193 6.58 -18.02 3.46
N LEU A 194 6.51 -19.27 3.00
CA LEU A 194 7.24 -20.40 3.58
C LEU A 194 8.72 -20.41 3.17
N ASP A 195 9.11 -19.60 2.17
CA ASP A 195 10.48 -19.53 1.68
C ASP A 195 11.33 -18.64 2.60
N SER A 196 12.35 -19.24 3.22
CA SER A 196 13.32 -18.57 4.09
C SER A 196 14.24 -17.54 3.41
N ASN A 197 14.11 -17.37 2.08
CA ASN A 197 15.00 -16.55 1.25
C ASN A 197 14.52 -15.12 1.05
N CYS A 198 13.51 -14.69 1.79
CA CYS A 198 13.02 -13.33 1.66
C CYS A 198 14.04 -12.31 2.18
N THR A 199 14.71 -11.62 1.25
CA THR A 199 15.67 -10.55 1.55
C THR A 199 14.98 -9.20 1.50
N LEU A 200 15.14 -8.41 2.57
CA LEU A 200 14.45 -7.14 2.85
C LEU A 200 15.39 -5.93 2.76
#